data_AF-C5K5M3-F1
#
_entry.id   AF-C5K5M3-F1
#
_cell.length_a   1.000
_cell.length_b   1.000
_cell.length_c   1.000
_cell.angle_alpha   90.00
_cell.angle_beta   90.00
_cell.angle_gamma   90.00
#
_symmetry.space_group_name_H-M   'P 1'
#
loop_
_entity.id
_entity.type
_entity.pdbx_description
1 polymer ?
#
loop_
_entity_poly.entity_id
_entity_poly.type
_entity_poly.pdbx_seq_one_letter_code
_entity_poly.pdbx_strand_id
1 'polypeptide(L)'
;MLTPHMVTSVLVSFIPLMIQRISRHTEHLTRKMFKRYKELRPVLQSLLLAITPIPPLKSFVPTLQAVVNQGRDAPQMGTIGEWFVSFMKALSTLSFDGQVQVVTIIVPNWIPLMHKIMAHTSLSHALVPTKEELTHRDASCDGCGCKPIIGPLFKCQSCDYDLCGECYPMRSSLHCPLHEFSCILRPKNKKCNIDSGIKKAETAAKEKTEELDTDSSSDFVDTDELEQTSEEDSPSEEKGGEAEGGCPFVEAAKKALSRKEPH
;
A
#
# COMPACT_ATOMS: atom_id res chain seq x y z
N MET A 1 -17.80 -4.42 -2.97
CA MET A 1 -17.22 -3.07 -2.99
C MET A 1 -16.49 -2.86 -1.67
N LEU A 2 -15.33 -2.23 -1.67
CA LEU A 2 -14.73 -1.73 -0.44
C LEU A 2 -15.32 -0.33 -0.17
N THR A 3 -15.80 -0.09 1.04
CA THR A 3 -16.25 1.22 1.48
C THR A 3 -15.07 2.07 1.98
N PRO A 4 -15.26 3.39 2.17
CA PRO A 4 -14.26 4.22 2.85
C PRO A 4 -13.88 3.68 4.23
N HIS A 5 -14.83 3.18 5.03
CA HIS A 5 -14.56 2.64 6.37
C HIS A 5 -13.74 1.34 6.30
N MET A 6 -14.06 0.41 5.38
CA MET A 6 -13.24 -0.79 5.16
C MET A 6 -11.81 -0.43 4.77
N VAL A 7 -11.62 0.59 3.92
CA VAL A 7 -10.29 1.08 3.52
C VAL A 7 -9.57 1.75 4.68
N THR A 8 -10.24 2.60 5.48
CA THR A 8 -9.67 3.17 6.72
C THR A 8 -9.17 2.06 7.64
N SER A 9 -10.02 1.06 7.91
CA SER A 9 -9.71 -0.06 8.80
C SER A 9 -8.44 -0.81 8.38
N VAL A 10 -8.33 -1.13 7.09
CA VAL A 10 -7.14 -1.77 6.51
C VAL A 10 -5.92 -0.85 6.63
N LEU A 11 -6.02 0.42 6.18
CA LEU A 11 -4.90 1.36 6.21
C LEU A 11 -4.36 1.58 7.62
N VAL A 12 -5.22 1.87 8.60
CA VAL A 12 -4.82 2.07 10.01
C VAL A 12 -4.16 0.81 10.57
N SER A 13 -4.71 -0.38 10.32
CA SER A 13 -4.11 -1.65 10.77
C SER A 13 -2.72 -1.96 10.19
N PHE A 14 -2.31 -1.27 9.12
CA PHE A 14 -1.02 -1.50 8.45
C PHE A 14 -0.08 -0.27 8.46
N ILE A 15 -0.41 0.80 9.20
CA ILE A 15 0.47 1.99 9.36
C ILE A 15 1.93 1.62 9.72
N PRO A 16 2.21 0.71 10.69
CA PRO A 16 3.58 0.32 11.02
C PRO A 16 4.35 -0.29 9.83
N LEU A 17 3.71 -1.19 9.07
CA LEU A 17 4.30 -1.82 7.89
C LEU A 17 4.48 -0.83 6.73
N MET A 18 3.64 0.21 6.63
CA MET A 18 3.82 1.30 5.68
C MET A 18 5.07 2.13 6.02
N ILE A 19 5.26 2.50 7.29
CA ILE A 19 6.44 3.26 7.75
C ILE A 19 7.73 2.50 7.41
N GLN A 20 7.80 1.20 7.72
CA GLN A 20 8.97 0.34 7.47
C GLN A 20 9.39 0.28 5.99
N ARG A 21 8.45 0.39 5.05
CA ARG A 21 8.72 0.32 3.60
C ARG A 21 9.07 1.69 3.02
N ILE A 22 8.34 2.73 3.42
CA ILE A 22 8.48 4.06 2.83
C ILE A 22 9.77 4.74 3.32
N SER A 23 10.22 4.43 4.55
CA SER A 23 11.50 4.93 5.10
C SER A 23 12.73 4.59 4.26
N ARG A 24 12.71 3.47 3.51
CA ARG A 24 13.79 3.03 2.62
C ARG A 24 13.74 3.64 1.22
N HIS A 25 12.71 4.43 0.92
CA HIS A 25 12.38 4.85 -0.45
C HIS A 25 11.91 6.32 -0.54
N THR A 26 12.41 7.19 0.33
CA THR A 26 12.06 8.64 0.40
C THR A 26 12.20 9.34 -0.95
N GLU A 27 13.35 9.22 -1.62
CA GLU A 27 13.57 9.83 -2.94
C GLU A 27 12.58 9.32 -4.00
N HIS A 28 12.33 8.01 -4.00
CA HIS A 28 11.46 7.37 -4.98
C HIS A 28 10.00 7.79 -4.75
N LEU A 29 9.61 8.04 -3.50
CA LEU A 29 8.36 8.70 -3.14
C LEU A 29 8.33 10.15 -3.66
N THR A 30 9.36 10.98 -3.41
CA THR A 30 9.47 12.34 -3.98
C THR A 30 9.31 12.32 -5.50
N ARG A 31 10.09 11.50 -6.22
CA ARG A 31 10.04 11.35 -7.69
C ARG A 31 8.65 10.94 -8.18
N LYS A 32 7.96 10.05 -7.48
CA LYS A 32 6.57 9.65 -7.77
C LYS A 32 5.56 10.78 -7.48
N MET A 33 5.68 11.48 -6.35
CA MET A 33 4.79 12.55 -5.95
C MET A 33 4.87 13.75 -6.89
N PHE A 34 6.09 14.16 -7.28
CA PHE A 34 6.31 15.18 -8.29
C PHE A 34 5.61 14.81 -9.62
N LYS A 35 5.93 13.63 -10.18
CA LYS A 35 5.38 13.15 -11.46
C LYS A 35 3.84 13.04 -11.43
N ARG A 36 3.23 12.66 -10.31
CA ARG A 36 1.76 12.53 -10.14
C ARG A 36 1.06 13.68 -9.41
N TYR A 37 1.73 14.81 -9.16
CA TYR A 37 1.15 15.90 -8.32
C TYR A 37 -0.27 16.34 -8.72
N LYS A 38 -0.57 16.49 -10.02
CA LYS A 38 -1.91 16.88 -10.50
C LYS A 38 -3.03 15.93 -10.03
N GLU A 39 -2.70 14.66 -9.81
CA GLU A 39 -3.60 13.59 -9.41
C GLU A 39 -3.62 13.39 -7.88
N LEU A 40 -2.49 13.70 -7.23
CA LEU A 40 -2.33 13.74 -5.77
C LEU A 40 -2.95 14.98 -5.11
N ARG A 41 -3.13 16.09 -5.83
CA ARG A 41 -3.58 17.37 -5.25
C ARG A 41 -4.85 17.26 -4.39
N PRO A 42 -5.93 16.57 -4.79
CA PRO A 42 -7.12 16.40 -3.95
C PRO A 42 -6.82 15.62 -2.66
N VAL A 43 -5.94 14.61 -2.74
CA VAL A 43 -5.48 13.84 -1.57
C VAL A 43 -4.69 14.74 -0.62
N LEU A 44 -3.76 15.55 -1.13
CA LEU A 44 -2.97 16.50 -0.34
C LEU A 44 -3.84 17.59 0.30
N GLN A 45 -4.89 18.06 -0.39
CA GLN A 45 -5.89 18.98 0.17
C GLN A 45 -6.72 18.32 1.29
N SER A 46 -7.16 17.07 1.10
CA SER A 46 -7.89 16.32 2.15
C SER A 46 -7.00 15.99 3.36
N LEU A 47 -5.71 15.70 3.15
CA LEU A 47 -4.72 15.52 4.20
C LEU A 47 -4.50 16.82 4.98
N LEU A 48 -4.38 17.96 4.29
CA LEU A 48 -4.25 19.28 4.92
C LEU A 48 -5.45 19.61 5.81
N LEU A 49 -6.67 19.36 5.32
CA LEU A 49 -7.90 19.48 6.12
C LEU A 49 -7.88 18.57 7.35
N ALA A 50 -7.47 17.31 7.18
CA ALA A 50 -7.47 16.29 8.23
C ALA A 50 -6.47 16.57 9.37
N ILE A 51 -5.29 17.10 9.07
CA ILE A 51 -4.22 17.30 10.06
C ILE A 51 -4.27 18.67 10.76
N THR A 52 -4.88 19.67 10.13
CA THR A 52 -4.98 21.04 10.68
C THR A 52 -5.58 21.13 12.10
N PRO A 53 -6.67 20.39 12.46
CA PRO A 53 -7.22 20.45 13.81
C PRO A 53 -6.47 19.60 14.86
N ILE A 54 -5.41 18.87 14.48
CA ILE A 54 -4.77 17.86 15.34
C ILE A 54 -3.45 18.40 15.92
N PRO A 55 -3.35 18.72 17.23
CA PRO A 55 -2.20 19.42 17.77
C PRO A 55 -0.84 18.73 17.56
N PRO A 56 -0.68 17.40 17.73
CA PRO A 56 0.59 16.72 17.45
C PRO A 56 1.04 16.78 15.98
N LEU A 57 0.13 17.09 15.05
CA LEU A 57 0.42 17.17 13.61
C LEU A 57 0.59 18.61 13.11
N LYS A 58 0.43 19.62 13.97
CA LYS A 58 0.47 21.05 13.61
C LYS A 58 1.78 21.48 12.93
N SER A 59 2.90 20.85 13.27
CA SER A 59 4.22 21.11 12.65
C SER A 59 4.30 20.73 11.16
N PHE A 60 3.46 19.80 10.70
CA PHE A 60 3.45 19.33 9.32
C PHE A 60 2.62 20.22 8.38
N VAL A 61 1.71 21.04 8.94
CA VAL A 61 0.77 21.89 8.20
C VAL A 61 1.46 22.90 7.27
N PRO A 62 2.47 23.69 7.67
CA PRO A 62 3.02 24.75 6.81
C PRO A 62 3.68 24.20 5.53
N THR A 63 4.41 23.09 5.65
CA THR A 63 5.08 22.42 4.53
C THR A 63 4.06 21.88 3.52
N LEU A 64 2.99 21.24 4.01
CA LEU A 64 1.92 20.72 3.15
C LEU A 64 1.12 21.85 2.50
N GLN A 65 0.81 22.91 3.24
CA GLN A 65 0.14 24.10 2.73
C GLN A 65 0.92 24.75 1.59
N ALA A 66 2.26 24.85 1.72
CA ALA A 66 3.13 25.36 0.66
C ALA A 66 3.02 24.49 -0.62
N VAL A 67 3.13 23.17 -0.50
CA VAL A 67 3.00 22.23 -1.64
C VAL A 67 1.61 22.28 -2.28
N VAL A 68 0.53 22.40 -1.50
CA VAL A 68 -0.85 22.49 -2.02
C VAL A 68 -1.10 23.81 -2.79
N ASN A 69 -0.47 24.90 -2.33
CA ASN A 69 -0.63 26.24 -2.90
C ASN A 69 0.27 26.48 -4.12
N GLN A 70 1.57 26.23 -3.97
CA GLN A 70 2.61 26.51 -4.99
C GLN A 70 2.80 25.34 -5.97
N GLY A 71 2.44 24.12 -5.59
CA GLY A 71 2.43 22.96 -6.48
C GLY A 71 3.77 22.24 -6.61
N ARG A 72 4.18 21.95 -7.85
CA ARG A 72 5.42 21.21 -8.14
C ARG A 72 6.67 22.03 -7.86
N ASP A 73 6.54 23.33 -8.02
CA ASP A 73 7.60 24.33 -8.01
C ASP A 73 7.83 24.86 -6.58
N ALA A 74 7.07 24.37 -5.60
CA ALA A 74 7.31 24.55 -4.18
C ALA A 74 8.66 23.92 -3.79
N PRO A 75 9.60 24.63 -3.13
CA PRO A 75 10.87 24.03 -2.71
C PRO A 75 10.67 22.84 -1.75
N GLN A 76 9.58 22.84 -0.99
CA GLN A 76 9.16 21.72 -0.12
C GLN A 76 8.80 20.44 -0.88
N MET A 77 8.56 20.50 -2.20
CA MET A 77 8.33 19.31 -3.03
C MET A 77 9.60 18.46 -3.14
N GLY A 78 10.80 19.04 -3.04
CA GLY A 78 12.06 18.30 -3.09
C GLY A 78 12.24 17.29 -1.94
N THR A 79 11.84 17.66 -0.72
CA THR A 79 11.97 16.82 0.48
C THR A 79 10.65 16.15 0.90
N ILE A 80 9.62 16.17 0.04
CA ILE A 80 8.27 15.70 0.39
C ILE A 80 8.21 14.23 0.81
N GLY A 81 9.11 13.37 0.30
CA GLY A 81 9.22 11.98 0.72
C GLY A 81 9.70 11.81 2.17
N GLU A 82 10.63 12.64 2.62
CA GLU A 82 11.14 12.65 4.00
C GLU A 82 10.11 13.24 4.97
N TRP A 83 9.44 14.31 4.54
CA TRP A 83 8.28 14.87 5.23
C TRP A 83 7.18 13.82 5.40
N PHE A 84 6.90 13.02 4.36
CA PHE A 84 5.86 11.99 4.42
C PHE A 84 6.23 10.83 5.36
N VAL A 85 7.49 10.38 5.37
CA VAL A 85 7.97 9.38 6.36
C VAL A 85 7.85 9.92 7.79
N SER A 86 8.23 11.18 8.00
CA SER A 86 8.14 11.84 9.31
C SER A 86 6.70 12.03 9.75
N PHE A 87 5.81 12.39 8.82
CA PHE A 87 4.37 12.48 9.04
C PHE A 87 3.77 11.12 9.40
N MET A 88 4.09 10.05 8.67
CA MET A 88 3.58 8.70 8.95
C MET A 88 4.05 8.21 10.34
N LYS A 89 5.28 8.53 10.76
CA LYS A 89 5.75 8.28 12.13
C LYS A 89 4.90 9.04 13.16
N ALA A 90 4.69 10.35 12.99
CA ALA A 90 3.86 11.14 13.89
C ALA A 90 2.40 10.65 13.94
N LEU A 91 1.83 10.28 12.80
CA LEU A 91 0.50 9.65 12.70
C LEU A 91 0.43 8.36 13.54
N SER A 92 1.44 7.50 13.49
CA SER A 92 1.48 6.28 14.32
C SER A 92 1.57 6.52 15.84
N THR A 93 1.95 7.73 16.27
CA THR A 93 1.96 8.12 17.69
C THR A 93 0.64 8.73 18.18
N LEU A 94 -0.35 8.93 17.30
CA LEU A 94 -1.72 9.28 17.72
C LEU A 94 -2.43 8.07 18.33
N SER A 95 -3.46 8.33 19.15
CA SER A 95 -4.45 7.31 19.52
C SER A 95 -5.09 6.70 18.26
N PHE A 96 -5.60 5.46 18.39
CA PHE A 96 -6.27 4.76 17.29
C PHE A 96 -7.39 5.61 16.65
N ASP A 97 -8.19 6.29 17.47
CA ASP A 97 -9.29 7.14 17.00
C ASP A 97 -8.77 8.36 16.23
N GLY A 98 -7.64 8.94 16.62
CA GLY A 98 -6.95 10.01 15.88
C GLY A 98 -6.38 9.53 14.54
N GLN A 99 -5.85 8.30 14.48
CA GLN A 99 -5.42 7.68 13.21
C GLN A 99 -6.62 7.45 12.28
N VAL A 100 -7.73 6.91 12.81
CA VAL A 100 -9.00 6.72 12.10
C VAL A 100 -9.57 8.06 11.59
N GLN A 101 -9.55 9.11 12.41
CA GLN A 101 -10.02 10.45 12.04
C GLN A 101 -9.25 11.00 10.82
N VAL A 102 -7.91 10.96 10.87
CA VAL A 102 -7.06 11.43 9.76
C VAL A 102 -7.32 10.63 8.49
N VAL A 103 -7.26 9.30 8.58
CA VAL A 103 -7.36 8.42 7.41
C VAL A 103 -8.74 8.52 6.76
N THR A 104 -9.83 8.58 7.54
CA THR A 104 -11.21 8.63 7.00
C THR A 104 -11.49 9.88 6.17
N ILE A 105 -10.88 11.03 6.50
CA ILE A 105 -11.01 12.27 5.72
C ILE A 105 -10.27 12.17 4.37
N ILE A 106 -9.16 11.42 4.34
CA ILE A 106 -8.29 11.29 3.16
C ILE A 106 -8.81 10.23 2.18
N VAL A 107 -9.30 9.11 2.70
CA VAL A 107 -9.69 7.92 1.92
C VAL A 107 -10.62 8.21 0.72
N PRO A 108 -11.69 9.04 0.83
CA PRO A 108 -12.55 9.36 -0.30
C PRO A 108 -11.82 9.98 -1.51
N ASN A 109 -10.76 10.76 -1.28
CA ASN A 109 -9.93 11.34 -2.34
C ASN A 109 -8.83 10.38 -2.80
N TRP A 110 -8.37 9.50 -1.91
CA TRP A 110 -7.32 8.51 -2.19
C TRP A 110 -7.81 7.31 -3.01
N ILE A 111 -9.06 6.86 -2.83
CA ILE A 111 -9.62 5.72 -3.59
C ILE A 111 -9.59 5.96 -5.13
N PRO A 112 -10.10 7.10 -5.68
CA PRO A 112 -10.00 7.37 -7.11
C PRO A 112 -8.55 7.44 -7.63
N LEU A 113 -7.63 8.03 -6.85
CA LEU A 113 -6.21 8.04 -7.18
C LEU A 113 -5.65 6.61 -7.23
N MET A 114 -5.94 5.78 -6.23
CA MET A 114 -5.44 4.40 -6.17
C MET A 114 -5.98 3.55 -7.34
N HIS A 115 -7.26 3.70 -7.67
CA HIS A 115 -7.84 3.08 -8.87
C HIS A 115 -7.10 3.51 -10.15
N LYS A 116 -6.79 4.81 -10.33
CA LYS A 116 -6.01 5.28 -11.48
C LYS A 116 -4.58 4.71 -11.49
N ILE A 117 -3.94 4.62 -10.33
CA ILE A 117 -2.59 4.04 -10.19
C ILE A 117 -2.59 2.56 -10.56
N MET A 118 -3.60 1.79 -10.15
CA MET A 118 -3.73 0.35 -10.41
C MET A 118 -4.23 0.03 -11.83
N ALA A 119 -5.04 0.90 -12.45
CA ALA A 119 -5.53 0.70 -13.82
C ALA A 119 -4.39 0.65 -14.87
N HIS A 120 -3.25 1.30 -14.57
CA HIS A 120 -2.07 1.29 -15.43
C HIS A 120 -1.09 0.11 -15.15
N THR A 121 -1.48 -0.90 -14.37
CA THR A 121 -0.75 -2.17 -14.27
C THR A 121 -1.55 -3.31 -14.89
N SER A 122 -0.93 -4.06 -15.81
CA SER A 122 -1.55 -5.15 -16.59
C SER A 122 -2.01 -6.37 -15.76
N LEU A 123 -1.90 -6.29 -14.44
CA LEU A 123 -2.31 -7.30 -13.46
C LEU A 123 -3.65 -6.95 -12.79
N SER A 124 -4.28 -5.83 -13.17
CA SER A 124 -5.48 -5.26 -12.53
C SER A 124 -6.62 -6.27 -12.34
N HIS A 125 -6.93 -7.09 -13.35
CA HIS A 125 -7.98 -8.11 -13.26
C HIS A 125 -7.54 -9.43 -12.58
N ALA A 126 -6.23 -9.68 -12.47
CA ALA A 126 -5.70 -10.93 -11.89
C ALA A 126 -5.41 -10.83 -10.38
N LEU A 127 -5.32 -9.61 -9.83
CA LEU A 127 -4.97 -9.37 -8.42
C LEU A 127 -6.14 -8.89 -7.54
N VAL A 128 -7.28 -8.52 -8.12
CA VAL A 128 -8.49 -8.15 -7.37
C VAL A 128 -9.19 -9.43 -6.90
N PRO A 129 -9.23 -9.73 -5.59
CA PRO A 129 -9.92 -10.90 -5.09
C PRO A 129 -11.43 -10.77 -5.25
N THR A 130 -12.08 -11.89 -5.55
CA THR A 130 -13.54 -12.00 -5.61
C THR A 130 -14.18 -11.72 -4.24
N LYS A 131 -15.47 -11.33 -4.26
CA LYS A 131 -16.28 -11.22 -3.03
C LYS A 131 -16.27 -12.54 -2.26
N GLU A 132 -16.31 -13.64 -3.00
CA GLU A 132 -16.34 -15.02 -2.52
C GLU A 132 -15.04 -15.38 -1.82
N GLU A 133 -13.87 -15.02 -2.35
CA GLU A 133 -12.58 -15.16 -1.67
C GLU A 133 -12.54 -14.38 -0.36
N LEU A 134 -12.99 -13.11 -0.37
CA LEU A 134 -13.06 -12.23 0.81
C LEU A 134 -14.19 -12.55 1.80
N THR A 135 -15.01 -13.59 1.59
CA THR A 135 -16.12 -13.93 2.50
C THR A 135 -15.68 -14.91 3.60
N HIS A 136 -15.71 -14.46 4.86
CA HIS A 136 -15.49 -15.24 6.07
C HIS A 136 -16.82 -15.83 6.54
N ARG A 137 -17.15 -17.04 6.07
CA ARG A 137 -18.48 -17.67 6.23
C ARG A 137 -18.91 -17.83 7.70
N ASP A 138 -17.96 -18.20 8.54
CA ASP A 138 -18.21 -18.66 9.90
C ASP A 138 -18.16 -17.51 10.93
N ALA A 139 -17.48 -16.41 10.58
CA ALA A 139 -17.32 -15.23 11.42
C ALA A 139 -18.57 -14.33 11.41
N SER A 140 -18.86 -13.74 12.57
CA SER A 140 -19.91 -12.74 12.80
C SER A 140 -19.25 -11.43 13.23
N CYS A 141 -19.87 -10.28 13.00
CA CYS A 141 -19.43 -9.02 13.60
C CYS A 141 -20.18 -8.78 14.91
N ASP A 142 -19.50 -8.76 16.05
CA ASP A 142 -20.12 -8.51 17.35
C ASP A 142 -20.58 -7.04 17.51
N GLY A 143 -20.02 -6.12 16.71
CA GLY A 143 -20.41 -4.71 16.69
C GLY A 143 -21.69 -4.38 15.91
N CYS A 144 -22.14 -5.25 15.00
CA CYS A 144 -23.34 -5.00 14.17
C CYS A 144 -24.17 -6.23 13.77
N GLY A 145 -23.82 -7.41 14.27
CA GLY A 145 -24.51 -8.68 13.99
C GLY A 145 -24.33 -9.22 12.57
N CYS A 146 -23.51 -8.61 11.70
CA CYS A 146 -23.42 -9.04 10.32
C CYS A 146 -22.67 -10.38 10.16
N LYS A 147 -23.32 -11.35 9.52
CA LYS A 147 -22.78 -12.67 9.21
C LYS A 147 -23.27 -13.11 7.82
N PRO A 148 -22.39 -13.61 6.93
CA PRO A 148 -20.94 -13.71 7.07
C PRO A 148 -20.24 -12.35 6.96
N ILE A 149 -19.07 -12.20 7.58
CA ILE A 149 -18.20 -11.04 7.33
C ILE A 149 -17.64 -11.10 5.90
N ILE A 150 -17.69 -9.98 5.19
CA ILE A 150 -17.20 -9.84 3.80
C ILE A 150 -16.15 -8.73 3.77
N GLY A 151 -14.95 -9.04 3.28
CA GLY A 151 -13.79 -8.15 3.35
C GLY A 151 -12.93 -8.44 4.59
N PRO A 152 -12.29 -7.42 5.19
CA PRO A 152 -11.39 -7.63 6.32
C PRO A 152 -12.16 -8.04 7.59
N LEU A 153 -11.73 -9.15 8.17
CA LEU A 153 -12.09 -9.60 9.52
C LEU A 153 -11.04 -9.10 10.51
N PHE A 154 -11.46 -8.45 11.59
CA PHE A 154 -10.60 -8.01 12.68
C PHE A 154 -10.92 -8.84 13.91
N LYS A 155 -10.03 -9.79 14.26
CA LYS A 155 -10.21 -10.66 15.43
C LYS A 155 -9.41 -10.14 16.61
N CYS A 156 -10.08 -9.90 17.74
CA CYS A 156 -9.45 -9.55 19.01
C CYS A 156 -8.42 -10.61 19.42
N GLN A 157 -7.26 -10.17 19.94
CA GLN A 157 -6.20 -11.08 20.39
C GLN A 157 -6.39 -11.55 21.85
N SER A 158 -7.24 -10.85 22.62
CA SER A 158 -7.40 -11.06 24.07
C SER A 158 -8.66 -11.84 24.46
N CYS A 159 -9.65 -11.93 23.57
CA CYS A 159 -10.89 -12.68 23.77
C CYS A 159 -11.59 -12.98 22.43
N ASP A 160 -12.63 -13.80 22.45
CA ASP A 160 -13.43 -14.09 21.25
C ASP A 160 -14.37 -12.92 20.94
N TYR A 161 -13.88 -11.97 20.15
CA TYR A 161 -14.64 -10.78 19.70
C TYR A 161 -14.16 -10.37 18.30
N ASP A 162 -15.07 -10.39 17.32
CA ASP A 162 -14.79 -10.20 15.90
C ASP A 162 -15.50 -8.95 15.35
N LEU A 163 -14.77 -8.12 14.61
CA LEU A 163 -15.28 -6.92 13.94
C LEU A 163 -15.10 -6.99 12.43
N CYS A 164 -16.10 -6.50 11.69
CA CYS A 164 -15.97 -6.25 10.26
C CYS A 164 -15.33 -4.87 9.98
N GLY A 165 -14.88 -4.65 8.74
CA GLY A 165 -14.26 -3.38 8.32
C GLY A 165 -15.11 -2.11 8.43
N GLU A 166 -16.44 -2.21 8.64
CA GLU A 166 -17.30 -1.06 8.95
C GLU A 166 -17.25 -0.69 10.45
N CYS A 167 -17.13 -1.68 11.33
CA CYS A 167 -17.19 -1.50 12.78
C CYS A 167 -15.81 -1.29 13.43
N TYR A 168 -14.75 -1.84 12.83
CA TYR A 168 -13.38 -1.69 13.33
C TYR A 168 -12.90 -0.23 13.55
N PRO A 169 -13.30 0.79 12.76
CA PRO A 169 -12.96 2.19 13.05
C PRO A 169 -13.54 2.69 14.39
N MET A 170 -14.53 2.00 14.95
CA MET A 170 -15.21 2.31 16.20
C MET A 170 -14.86 1.29 17.31
N ARG A 171 -13.80 0.49 17.15
CA ARG A 171 -13.44 -0.56 18.13
C ARG A 171 -13.30 -0.06 19.57
N SER A 172 -12.87 1.20 19.74
CA SER A 172 -12.66 1.86 21.04
C SER A 172 -13.96 2.17 21.80
N SER A 173 -15.12 2.19 21.12
CA SER A 173 -16.44 2.35 21.76
C SER A 173 -17.26 1.06 21.76
N LEU A 174 -16.93 0.10 20.89
CA LEU A 174 -17.57 -1.22 20.81
C LEU A 174 -16.94 -2.26 21.75
N HIS A 175 -15.64 -2.10 22.07
CA HIS A 175 -14.85 -3.09 22.80
C HIS A 175 -13.79 -2.42 23.70
N CYS A 176 -13.09 -3.23 24.52
CA CYS A 176 -12.00 -2.75 25.38
C CYS A 176 -10.89 -2.08 24.53
N PRO A 177 -10.57 -0.77 24.73
CA PRO A 177 -9.58 -0.07 23.91
C PRO A 177 -8.15 -0.63 24.03
N LEU A 178 -7.85 -1.29 25.15
CA LEU A 178 -6.56 -1.91 25.44
C LEU A 178 -6.34 -3.24 24.69
N HIS A 179 -7.40 -3.84 24.12
CA HIS A 179 -7.27 -5.08 23.36
C HIS A 179 -6.76 -4.79 21.95
N GLU A 180 -5.75 -5.55 21.53
CA GLU A 180 -5.26 -5.54 20.16
C GLU A 180 -6.10 -6.44 19.24
N PHE A 181 -6.04 -6.18 17.94
CA PHE A 181 -6.79 -6.90 16.92
C PHE A 181 -5.89 -7.31 15.77
N SER A 182 -6.06 -8.54 15.30
CA SER A 182 -5.40 -9.08 14.10
C SER A 182 -6.25 -8.82 12.84
N CYS A 183 -5.63 -8.31 11.77
CA CYS A 183 -6.30 -8.01 10.50
C CYS A 183 -6.19 -9.19 9.53
N ILE A 184 -7.30 -9.90 9.32
CA ILE A 184 -7.39 -11.11 8.50
C ILE A 184 -8.13 -10.77 7.20
N LEU A 185 -7.37 -10.51 6.12
CA LEU A 185 -7.93 -10.12 4.82
C LEU A 185 -8.54 -11.27 4.00
N ARG A 186 -8.18 -12.52 4.29
CA ARG A 186 -8.63 -13.72 3.56
C ARG A 186 -8.76 -14.92 4.51
N PRO A 187 -9.78 -15.79 4.37
CA PRO A 187 -9.89 -17.01 5.18
C PRO A 187 -8.76 -18.00 4.90
N LYS A 188 -8.16 -18.58 5.95
CA LYS A 188 -6.97 -19.45 5.88
C LYS A 188 -7.11 -20.65 4.92
N ASN A 189 -8.33 -21.18 4.74
CA ASN A 189 -8.57 -22.38 3.93
C ASN A 189 -8.72 -22.12 2.42
N LYS A 190 -8.61 -20.87 1.95
CA LYS A 190 -8.70 -20.53 0.52
C LYS A 190 -7.31 -20.33 -0.08
N LYS A 191 -6.77 -21.39 -0.69
CA LYS A 191 -5.56 -21.28 -1.54
C LYS A 191 -5.83 -20.26 -2.65
N CYS A 192 -5.11 -19.14 -2.65
CA CYS A 192 -5.13 -18.24 -3.80
C CYS A 192 -4.43 -18.95 -4.96
N ASN A 193 -5.11 -19.13 -6.08
CA ASN A 193 -4.60 -19.91 -7.22
C ASN A 193 -3.65 -19.04 -8.09
N ILE A 194 -2.61 -18.50 -7.46
CA ILE A 194 -1.69 -17.49 -8.01
C ILE A 194 -1.06 -18.00 -9.31
N ASP A 195 -0.65 -19.27 -9.36
CA ASP A 195 -0.05 -19.89 -10.55
C ASP A 195 -0.98 -19.83 -11.77
N SER A 196 -2.30 -19.95 -11.57
CA SER A 196 -3.28 -19.84 -12.66
C SER A 196 -3.47 -18.41 -13.17
N GLY A 197 -3.26 -17.42 -12.30
CA GLY A 197 -3.32 -15.99 -12.65
C GLY A 197 -2.02 -15.51 -13.32
N ILE A 198 -0.86 -15.92 -12.80
CA ILE A 198 0.45 -15.60 -13.37
C ILE A 198 0.59 -16.23 -14.76
N LYS A 199 0.31 -17.53 -14.92
CA LYS A 199 0.44 -18.20 -16.22
C LYS A 199 -0.47 -17.58 -17.30
N LYS A 200 -1.70 -17.16 -16.95
CA LYS A 200 -2.59 -16.44 -17.87
C LYS A 200 -2.09 -15.03 -18.23
N ALA A 201 -1.44 -14.33 -17.30
CA ALA A 201 -0.83 -13.04 -17.59
C ALA A 201 0.44 -13.17 -18.44
N GLU A 202 1.20 -14.26 -18.28
CA GLU A 202 2.41 -14.53 -19.05
C GLU A 202 2.10 -15.01 -20.49
N THR A 203 1.04 -15.80 -20.72
CA THR A 203 0.57 -16.10 -22.09
C THR A 203 0.05 -14.84 -22.81
N ALA A 204 -0.82 -14.07 -22.16
CA ALA A 204 -1.42 -12.87 -22.74
C ALA A 204 -0.42 -11.70 -22.93
N ALA A 205 0.77 -11.78 -22.30
CA ALA A 205 1.88 -10.89 -22.58
C ALA A 205 2.68 -11.33 -23.82
N LYS A 206 2.83 -12.64 -24.05
CA LYS A 206 3.62 -13.20 -25.17
C LYS A 206 2.88 -13.12 -26.51
N GLU A 207 1.56 -13.32 -26.51
CA GLU A 207 0.70 -13.13 -27.71
C GLU A 207 0.70 -11.68 -28.22
N LYS A 208 1.26 -10.72 -27.45
CA LYS A 208 1.24 -9.29 -27.76
C LYS A 208 2.58 -8.71 -28.21
N THR A 209 3.55 -9.57 -28.49
CA THR A 209 4.92 -9.21 -28.94
C THR A 209 5.27 -9.74 -30.33
N GLU A 210 4.32 -10.33 -31.07
CA GLU A 210 4.59 -10.99 -32.37
C GLU A 210 3.89 -10.29 -33.58
N GLU A 211 3.26 -9.13 -33.40
CA GLU A 211 2.54 -8.38 -34.46
C GLU A 211 3.11 -6.98 -34.81
N LEU A 212 4.28 -6.56 -34.31
CA LEU A 212 4.77 -5.18 -34.51
C LEU A 212 6.29 -4.99 -34.74
N ASP A 213 6.96 -5.95 -35.39
CA ASP A 213 8.38 -5.83 -35.78
C ASP A 213 8.60 -6.04 -37.29
N THR A 214 8.11 -5.10 -38.11
CA THR A 214 8.59 -4.90 -39.49
C THR A 214 8.66 -3.40 -39.84
N ASP A 215 9.82 -2.77 -39.65
CA ASP A 215 10.67 -2.27 -40.75
C ASP A 215 11.74 -1.29 -40.23
N SER A 216 12.98 -1.44 -40.70
CA SER A 216 14.11 -0.48 -40.83
C SER A 216 14.48 0.53 -39.70
N SER A 217 15.72 0.97 -39.54
CA SER A 217 17.08 0.49 -39.90
C SER A 217 18.10 1.55 -39.45
N SER A 218 19.39 1.21 -39.34
CA SER A 218 20.55 2.12 -39.17
C SER A 218 20.68 2.89 -37.84
N ASP A 219 21.84 3.38 -37.41
CA ASP A 219 23.24 2.88 -37.45
C ASP A 219 24.09 3.91 -36.66
N PHE A 220 24.78 3.51 -35.58
CA PHE A 220 26.04 4.14 -35.16
C PHE A 220 26.86 3.24 -34.21
N VAL A 221 28.15 3.53 -34.06
CA VAL A 221 29.22 2.56 -33.74
C VAL A 221 30.27 3.16 -32.77
N ASP A 222 30.81 2.32 -31.87
CA ASP A 222 32.04 2.51 -31.04
C ASP A 222 32.06 3.69 -30.02
N THR A 223 32.80 3.72 -28.90
CA THR A 223 33.68 2.77 -28.15
C THR A 223 33.72 3.22 -26.63
N ASP A 224 34.51 2.75 -25.65
CA ASP A 224 35.73 1.89 -25.57
C ASP A 224 35.93 1.22 -24.16
N GLU A 225 37.11 0.63 -23.93
CA GLU A 225 37.88 0.39 -22.68
C GLU A 225 37.49 1.18 -21.38
N LEU A 226 37.68 0.70 -20.13
CA LEU A 226 38.31 -0.49 -19.48
C LEU A 226 37.62 -0.68 -18.07
N GLU A 227 38.03 -1.41 -17.01
CA GLU A 227 39.29 -2.07 -16.62
C GLU A 227 39.06 -3.41 -15.84
N GLN A 228 39.52 -3.53 -14.59
CA GLN A 228 39.54 -4.74 -13.71
C GLN A 228 39.08 -4.33 -12.27
N THR A 229 38.87 -5.16 -11.23
CA THR A 229 39.64 -6.32 -10.72
C THR A 229 38.82 -7.40 -9.96
N SER A 230 39.49 -8.54 -9.83
CA SER A 230 39.29 -9.80 -9.11
C SER A 230 38.81 -9.83 -7.63
N GLU A 231 38.13 -10.95 -7.27
CA GLU A 231 38.39 -11.85 -6.10
C GLU A 231 38.19 -11.32 -4.64
N GLU A 232 37.81 -12.12 -3.61
CA GLU A 232 37.37 -13.53 -3.53
C GLU A 232 36.52 -13.83 -2.24
N ASP A 233 36.17 -15.11 -2.08
CA ASP A 233 35.89 -15.86 -0.82
C ASP A 233 34.47 -15.87 -0.19
N SER A 234 34.18 -16.98 0.51
CA SER A 234 32.95 -17.35 1.22
C SER A 234 33.22 -18.59 2.09
N PRO A 235 32.66 -18.70 3.32
CA PRO A 235 31.86 -19.91 3.54
C PRO A 235 30.69 -19.83 4.57
N SER A 236 29.89 -20.91 4.52
CA SER A 236 29.15 -21.56 5.62
C SER A 236 27.95 -20.87 6.29
N GLU A 237 26.77 -21.39 5.90
CA GLU A 237 25.59 -21.75 6.70
C GLU A 237 25.58 -21.50 8.23
N GLU A 238 24.42 -21.05 8.74
CA GLU A 238 23.67 -21.87 9.72
C GLU A 238 22.14 -21.69 9.56
N LYS A 239 21.35 -22.56 10.22
CA LYS A 239 19.89 -22.70 10.00
C LYS A 239 19.07 -22.07 11.13
N GLY A 240 18.16 -21.16 10.77
CA GLY A 240 17.07 -20.69 11.65
C GLY A 240 15.79 -20.49 10.83
N GLY A 241 14.75 -21.30 11.11
CA GLY A 241 13.52 -21.30 10.31
C GLY A 241 12.30 -20.89 11.12
N GLU A 242 11.73 -19.72 10.82
CA GLU A 242 10.41 -19.31 11.29
C GLU A 242 9.52 -18.91 10.09
N ALA A 243 8.25 -19.30 10.14
CA ALA A 243 7.36 -19.29 8.97
C ALA A 243 6.54 -17.99 8.85
N GLU A 244 7.17 -16.89 8.40
CA GLU A 244 6.43 -15.66 8.06
C GLU A 244 5.48 -15.89 6.87
N GLY A 245 4.19 -16.08 7.16
CA GLY A 245 3.11 -16.21 6.18
C GLY A 245 2.76 -14.89 5.47
N GLY A 246 3.71 -14.35 4.70
CA GLY A 246 3.59 -13.07 3.99
C GLY A 246 2.35 -12.97 3.10
N CYS A 247 1.61 -11.86 3.21
CA CYS A 247 0.38 -11.64 2.45
C CYS A 247 0.65 -11.58 0.93
N PRO A 248 0.04 -12.40 0.07
CA PRO A 248 0.31 -12.38 -1.38
C PRO A 248 -0.01 -11.07 -2.09
N PHE A 249 -0.84 -10.19 -1.51
CA PHE A 249 -1.06 -8.83 -2.02
C PHE A 249 0.16 -7.92 -1.76
N VAL A 250 0.81 -8.09 -0.61
CA VAL A 250 2.12 -7.46 -0.31
C VAL A 250 3.18 -8.03 -1.25
N GLU A 251 3.17 -9.35 -1.49
CA GLU A 251 4.14 -10.02 -2.37
C GLU A 251 3.99 -9.63 -3.85
N ALA A 252 2.75 -9.50 -4.35
CA ALA A 252 2.48 -8.96 -5.67
C ALA A 252 2.90 -7.48 -5.77
N ALA A 253 2.66 -6.67 -4.73
CA ALA A 253 3.09 -5.27 -4.68
C ALA A 253 4.63 -5.13 -4.63
N LYS A 254 5.35 -6.01 -3.92
CA LYS A 254 6.81 -6.12 -3.97
C LYS A 254 7.26 -6.42 -5.42
N LYS A 255 6.77 -7.53 -6.00
CA LYS A 255 7.18 -8.00 -7.35
C LYS A 255 6.88 -6.99 -8.46
N ALA A 256 5.77 -6.25 -8.36
CA ALA A 256 5.39 -5.19 -9.29
C ALA A 256 6.17 -3.87 -9.12
N LEU A 257 6.92 -3.70 -8.03
CA LEU A 257 7.81 -2.56 -7.81
C LEU A 257 9.27 -2.87 -8.19
N SER A 258 9.72 -4.13 -8.05
CA SER A 258 11.08 -4.55 -8.43
C SER A 258 11.28 -4.78 -9.94
N ARG A 259 10.23 -5.15 -10.69
CA ARG A 259 10.35 -5.31 -12.16
C ARG A 259 10.23 -3.98 -12.91
N LYS A 260 11.24 -3.10 -12.80
CA LYS A 260 11.56 -2.09 -13.85
C LYS A 260 12.94 -1.41 -13.68
N GLU A 261 13.98 -2.21 -13.77
CA GLU A 261 15.36 -1.76 -14.01
C GLU A 261 15.85 -2.48 -15.28
N PRO A 262 16.12 -1.75 -16.39
CA PRO A 262 17.10 -2.22 -17.37
C PRO A 262 18.51 -2.00 -16.81
N HIS A 263 19.45 -2.82 -17.24
CA HIS A 263 20.88 -2.49 -17.19
C HIS A 263 21.19 -1.40 -18.23
#